data_AF-A0A960YZQ0-F1
#
_entry.id   AF-A0A960YZQ0-F1
#
_cell.length_a   1.000
_cell.length_b   1.000
_cell.length_c   1.000
_cell.angle_alpha   90.00
_cell.angle_beta   90.00
_cell.angle_gamma   90.00
#
_symmetry.space_group_name_H-M   'P 1'
#
loop_
_entity.id
_entity.type
_entity.pdbx_description
1 polymer ?
#
loop_
_entity_poly.entity_id
_entity_poly.type
_entity_poly.pdbx_seq_one_letter_code
_entity_poly.pdbx_strand_id
1 'polypeptide(L)'
;MRKVNYPLEQVLEVKRDRVKRQEKVVIEKKKVFEGELEKLKKVEKERNKVLNHKNEKLAQLRKTLDEGSTSPEIQQMKVYLKVVTENLKVEEEKVKKQKEQVKIAEKNLETAKEELRLKRKETDKLEIHKEEWLKVEKKELARKEGIVQDEVGQTIYESQKRKRGKK
;
A
#
# COMPACT_ATOMS: atom_id res chain seq x y z
N MET A 1 25.32 -11.58 -34.07
CA MET A 1 25.30 -10.36 -33.23
C MET A 1 25.28 -10.76 -31.77
N ARG A 2 26.28 -10.36 -30.96
CA ARG A 2 26.24 -10.58 -29.50
C ARG A 2 25.05 -9.78 -28.95
N LYS A 3 24.20 -10.40 -28.12
CA LYS A 3 23.11 -9.70 -27.45
C LYS A 3 23.72 -8.61 -26.57
N VAL A 4 23.43 -7.35 -26.90
CA VAL A 4 23.75 -6.20 -26.06
C VAL A 4 22.92 -6.34 -24.80
N ASN A 5 23.56 -6.77 -23.71
CA ASN A 5 22.88 -6.92 -22.42
C ASN A 5 23.14 -5.67 -21.58
N TYR A 6 22.08 -5.12 -20.99
CA TYR A 6 22.20 -3.94 -20.15
C TYR A 6 23.02 -4.27 -18.89
N PRO A 7 24.08 -3.52 -18.56
CA PRO A 7 24.97 -3.86 -17.46
C PRO A 7 24.29 -3.96 -16.09
N LEU A 8 23.21 -3.20 -15.88
CA LEU A 8 22.46 -3.18 -14.62
C LEU A 8 21.15 -3.97 -14.70
N GLU A 9 21.02 -4.93 -15.62
CA GLU A 9 19.80 -5.73 -15.78
C GLU A 9 19.45 -6.51 -14.52
N GLN A 10 20.44 -7.14 -13.88
CA GLN A 10 20.24 -7.88 -12.62
C GLN A 10 19.75 -6.95 -11.49
N VAL A 11 20.26 -5.71 -11.44
CA VAL A 11 19.84 -4.73 -10.44
C VAL A 11 18.39 -4.31 -10.70
N LEU A 12 18.03 -4.09 -11.96
CA LEU A 12 16.67 -3.76 -12.38
C LEU A 12 15.68 -4.88 -12.00
N GLU A 13 16.04 -6.13 -12.24
CA GLU A 13 15.24 -7.30 -11.89
C GLU A 13 15.02 -7.40 -10.37
N VAL A 14 16.10 -7.28 -9.59
CA VAL A 14 16.01 -7.27 -8.12
C VAL A 14 15.11 -6.13 -7.63
N LYS A 15 15.19 -4.94 -8.23
CA LYS A 15 14.32 -3.81 -7.85
C LYS A 15 12.86 -4.05 -8.21
N ARG A 16 12.57 -4.60 -9.39
CA ARG A 16 11.21 -5.01 -9.78
C ARG A 16 10.63 -6.04 -8.80
N ASP A 17 11.44 -7.00 -8.37
CA ASP A 17 11.02 -7.98 -7.37
C ASP A 17 10.78 -7.35 -5.99
N ARG A 18 11.59 -6.37 -5.59
CA ARG A 18 11.35 -5.60 -4.35
C ARG A 18 10.05 -4.80 -4.42
N VAL A 19 9.69 -4.25 -5.58
CA VAL A 19 8.39 -3.59 -5.80
C VAL A 19 7.26 -4.60 -5.64
N LYS A 20 7.31 -5.74 -6.35
CA LYS A 20 6.29 -6.81 -6.24
C LYS A 20 6.12 -7.31 -4.80
N ARG A 21 7.22 -7.50 -4.07
CA ARG A 21 7.17 -7.89 -2.64
C ARG A 21 6.50 -6.81 -1.80
N GLN A 22 6.81 -5.53 -2.03
CA GLN A 22 6.16 -4.44 -1.31
C GLN A 22 4.67 -4.32 -1.65
N GLU A 23 4.28 -4.56 -2.90
CA GLU A 23 2.85 -4.58 -3.28
C GLU A 23 2.08 -5.64 -2.50
N LYS A 24 2.65 -6.83 -2.31
CA LYS A 24 2.06 -7.86 -1.45
C LYS A 24 1.90 -7.37 -0.01
N VAL A 25 2.93 -6.72 0.55
CA VAL A 25 2.86 -6.12 1.89
C VAL A 25 1.73 -5.10 1.98
N VAL A 26 1.59 -4.20 0.99
CA VAL A 26 0.49 -3.21 0.98
C VAL A 26 -0.87 -3.89 0.96
N ILE A 27 -1.04 -4.95 0.17
CA ILE A 27 -2.28 -5.74 0.12
C ILE A 27 -2.57 -6.39 1.47
N GLU A 28 -1.57 -6.98 2.11
CA GLU A 28 -1.71 -7.58 3.45
C GLU A 28 -2.10 -6.54 4.50
N LYS A 29 -1.43 -5.38 4.52
CA LYS A 29 -1.75 -4.29 5.46
C LYS A 29 -3.15 -3.71 5.21
N LYS A 30 -3.58 -3.64 3.95
CA LYS A 30 -4.95 -3.24 3.60
C LYS A 30 -5.98 -4.21 4.16
N LYS A 31 -5.76 -5.52 4.01
CA LYS A 31 -6.65 -6.55 4.59
C LYS A 31 -6.71 -6.45 6.11
N VAL A 32 -5.58 -6.21 6.78
CA VAL A 32 -5.55 -6.00 8.24
C VAL A 32 -6.38 -4.78 8.62
N PHE A 33 -6.19 -3.65 7.94
CA PHE A 33 -6.96 -2.43 8.18
C PHE A 33 -8.48 -2.64 7.98
N GLU A 34 -8.88 -3.31 6.91
CA GLU A 34 -10.29 -3.66 6.65
C GLU A 34 -10.85 -4.58 7.75
N GLY A 35 -10.08 -5.57 8.19
CA GLY A 35 -10.46 -6.45 9.31
C GLY A 35 -10.65 -5.69 10.63
N GLU A 36 -9.78 -4.73 10.94
CA GLU A 36 -9.91 -3.90 12.14
C GLU A 36 -11.13 -2.94 12.06
N LEU A 37 -11.46 -2.44 10.86
CA LEU A 37 -12.69 -1.66 10.63
C LEU A 37 -13.96 -2.50 10.84
N GLU A 38 -13.97 -3.74 10.38
CA GLU A 38 -15.09 -4.64 10.62
C GLU A 38 -15.27 -4.96 12.10
N LYS A 39 -14.17 -5.20 12.83
CA LYS A 39 -14.19 -5.37 14.29
C LYS A 39 -14.72 -4.11 14.98
N LEU A 40 -14.26 -2.91 14.57
CA LEU A 40 -14.77 -1.66 15.10
C LEU A 40 -16.28 -1.54 14.93
N LYS A 41 -16.81 -1.85 13.74
CA LYS A 41 -18.27 -1.85 13.50
C LYS A 41 -19.02 -2.82 14.41
N LYS A 42 -18.45 -3.99 14.72
CA LYS A 42 -19.07 -4.97 15.64
C LYS A 42 -19.12 -4.42 17.06
N VAL A 43 -18.00 -3.89 17.56
CA VAL A 43 -17.91 -3.32 18.92
C VAL A 43 -18.80 -2.08 19.05
N GLU A 44 -18.89 -1.22 18.03
CA GLU A 44 -19.79 -0.07 18.03
C GLU A 44 -21.27 -0.49 18.07
N LYS A 45 -21.64 -1.57 17.37
CA LYS A 45 -22.99 -2.14 17.46
C LYS A 45 -23.30 -2.66 18.87
N GLU A 46 -22.37 -3.35 19.51
CA GLU A 46 -22.53 -3.83 20.89
C GLU A 46 -22.69 -2.66 21.87
N ARG A 47 -21.83 -1.65 21.77
CA ARG A 47 -21.93 -0.42 22.54
C ARG A 47 -23.29 0.28 22.34
N ASN A 48 -23.78 0.36 21.11
CA ASN A 48 -25.08 0.97 20.81
C ASN A 48 -26.25 0.18 21.38
N LYS A 49 -26.18 -1.16 21.42
CA LYS A 49 -27.19 -1.98 22.11
C LYS A 49 -27.25 -1.65 23.61
N VAL A 50 -26.09 -1.55 24.26
CA VAL A 50 -26.01 -1.20 25.69
C VAL A 50 -26.52 0.23 25.94
N LEU A 51 -26.18 1.16 25.04
CA LEU A 51 -26.68 2.54 25.12
C LEU A 51 -28.21 2.60 24.98
N ASN A 52 -28.79 1.86 24.04
CA ASN A 52 -30.23 1.79 23.86
C ASN A 52 -30.91 1.18 25.10
N HIS A 53 -30.37 0.09 25.64
CA HIS A 53 -30.86 -0.52 26.89
C HIS A 53 -30.85 0.47 28.06
N LYS A 54 -29.77 1.27 28.19
CA LYS A 54 -29.69 2.34 29.20
C LYS A 54 -30.80 3.38 29.00
N ASN A 55 -31.03 3.82 27.77
CA ASN A 55 -32.04 4.83 27.45
C ASN A 55 -33.46 4.31 27.70
N GLU A 56 -33.73 3.05 27.36
CA GLU A 56 -34.99 2.38 27.66
C GLU A 56 -35.23 2.30 29.18
N LYS A 57 -34.21 1.94 29.96
CA LYS A 57 -34.30 1.89 31.42
C LYS A 57 -34.48 3.27 32.05
N LEU A 58 -33.88 4.32 31.48
CA LEU A 58 -34.12 5.70 31.88
C LEU A 58 -35.55 6.14 31.56
N ALA A 59 -36.07 5.76 30.40
CA ALA A 59 -37.45 6.05 30.02
C ALA A 59 -38.45 5.31 30.93
N GLN A 60 -38.17 4.04 31.29
CA GLN A 60 -38.94 3.29 32.27
C GLN A 60 -38.94 3.99 33.63
N LEU A 61 -37.78 4.44 34.12
CA LEU A 61 -37.69 5.18 35.38
C LEU A 61 -38.51 6.48 35.37
N ARG A 62 -38.48 7.23 34.26
CA ARG A 62 -39.29 8.45 34.13
C ARG A 62 -40.78 8.13 34.22
N LYS A 63 -41.26 7.12 33.49
CA LYS A 63 -42.67 6.70 33.54
C LYS A 63 -43.10 6.29 34.95
N THR A 64 -42.29 5.49 35.65
CA THR A 64 -42.61 5.08 37.04
C THR A 64 -42.60 6.25 38.03
N LEU A 65 -41.79 7.29 37.77
CA LEU A 65 -41.81 8.51 38.59
C LEU A 65 -43.08 9.34 38.32
N ASP A 66 -43.50 9.44 37.06
CA ASP A 66 -44.72 10.14 36.65
C ASP A 66 -45.99 9.43 37.18
N GLU A 67 -45.96 8.11 37.28
CA GLU A 67 -47.03 7.27 37.85
C GLU A 67 -47.10 7.31 39.39
N GLY A 68 -46.13 7.95 40.06
CA GLY A 68 -46.13 8.11 41.52
C GLY A 68 -45.82 6.82 42.29
N SER A 69 -44.90 5.98 41.79
CA SER A 69 -44.54 4.70 42.44
C SER A 69 -43.83 4.86 43.80
N THR A 70 -43.70 3.74 44.50
CA THR A 70 -43.12 3.67 45.85
C THR A 70 -41.60 3.86 45.87
N SER A 71 -41.10 4.47 46.96
CA SER A 71 -39.67 4.74 47.18
C SER A 71 -38.72 3.53 46.96
N PRO A 72 -39.08 2.27 47.34
CA PRO A 72 -38.21 1.11 47.13
C PRO A 72 -37.98 0.75 45.65
N GLU A 73 -39.01 0.82 44.81
CA GLU A 73 -38.92 0.49 43.37
C GLU A 73 -37.99 1.47 42.64
N ILE A 74 -38.13 2.76 42.97
CA ILE A 74 -37.26 3.83 42.45
C ILE A 74 -35.80 3.58 42.84
N GLN A 75 -35.54 3.12 44.06
CA GLN A 75 -34.17 2.79 44.49
C GLN A 75 -33.61 1.59 43.73
N GLN A 76 -34.38 0.53 43.51
CA GLN A 76 -33.96 -0.64 42.73
C GLN A 76 -33.62 -0.26 41.29
N MET A 77 -34.44 0.56 40.64
CA MET A 77 -34.20 1.03 39.27
C MET A 77 -32.96 1.92 39.17
N LYS A 78 -32.68 2.76 40.19
CA LYS A 78 -31.43 3.55 40.26
C LYS A 78 -30.19 2.66 40.39
N VAL A 79 -30.25 1.60 41.19
CA VAL A 79 -29.14 0.63 41.30
C VAL A 79 -28.90 -0.06 39.97
N TYR A 80 -29.98 -0.51 39.29
CA TYR A 80 -29.87 -1.13 37.98
C TYR A 80 -29.27 -0.18 36.94
N LEU A 81 -29.69 1.08 36.92
CA LEU A 81 -29.11 2.10 36.05
C LEU A 81 -27.61 2.32 36.31
N LYS A 82 -27.16 2.28 37.57
CA LYS A 82 -25.73 2.34 37.88
C LYS A 82 -24.96 1.18 37.25
N VAL A 83 -25.48 -0.05 37.36
CA VAL A 83 -24.86 -1.22 36.74
C VAL A 83 -24.80 -1.07 35.21
N VAL A 84 -25.90 -0.65 34.58
CA VAL A 84 -25.93 -0.44 33.13
C VAL A 84 -24.99 0.69 32.69
N THR A 85 -24.85 1.76 33.47
CA THR A 85 -23.86 2.82 33.17
C THR A 85 -22.43 2.33 33.25
N GLU A 86 -22.12 1.44 34.18
CA GLU A 86 -20.78 0.87 34.30
C GLU A 86 -20.47 -0.07 33.13
N ASN A 87 -21.44 -0.91 32.74
CA ASN A 87 -21.34 -1.73 31.53
C ASN A 87 -21.12 -0.89 30.27
N LEU A 88 -21.82 0.26 30.15
CA LEU A 88 -21.61 1.17 29.02
C LEU A 88 -20.18 1.73 28.97
N LYS A 89 -19.60 2.11 30.12
CA LYS A 89 -18.20 2.58 30.17
C LYS A 89 -17.23 1.50 29.70
N VAL A 90 -17.46 0.24 30.11
CA VAL A 90 -16.64 -0.89 29.67
C VAL A 90 -16.69 -1.05 28.15
N GLU A 91 -17.88 -0.96 27.56
CA GLU A 91 -18.04 -1.01 26.09
C GLU A 91 -17.42 0.21 25.38
N GLU A 92 -17.51 1.40 25.96
CA GLU A 92 -16.87 2.60 25.42
C GLU A 92 -15.34 2.49 25.43
N GLU A 93 -14.75 1.93 26.48
CA GLU A 93 -13.31 1.65 26.53
C GLU A 93 -12.89 0.59 25.50
N LYS A 94 -13.73 -0.42 25.23
CA LYS A 94 -13.49 -1.36 24.12
C LYS A 94 -13.50 -0.66 22.77
N VAL A 95 -14.49 0.20 22.50
CA VAL A 95 -14.53 1.01 21.26
C VAL A 95 -13.29 1.87 21.14
N LYS A 96 -12.86 2.54 22.22
CA LYS A 96 -11.68 3.40 22.23
C LYS A 96 -10.41 2.61 21.92
N LYS A 97 -10.21 1.45 22.55
CA LYS A 97 -9.08 0.55 22.27
C LYS A 97 -9.10 0.10 20.81
N GLN A 98 -10.25 -0.26 20.28
CA GLN A 98 -10.38 -0.69 18.89
C GLN A 98 -10.12 0.44 17.88
N LYS A 99 -10.53 1.68 18.19
CA LYS A 99 -10.19 2.87 17.38
C LYS A 99 -8.69 3.11 17.32
N GLU A 100 -7.98 2.92 18.44
CA GLU A 100 -6.52 3.02 18.43
C GLU A 100 -5.88 1.93 17.56
N GLN A 101 -6.38 0.70 17.59
CA GLN A 101 -5.91 -0.38 16.70
C GLN A 101 -6.14 -0.04 15.22
N VAL A 102 -7.31 0.50 14.87
CA VAL A 102 -7.61 0.96 13.51
C VAL A 102 -6.62 2.05 13.09
N LYS A 103 -6.34 3.02 13.95
CA LYS A 103 -5.39 4.11 13.69
C LYS A 103 -3.95 3.60 13.48
N ILE A 104 -3.52 2.60 14.26
CA ILE A 104 -2.23 1.94 14.08
C ILE A 104 -2.19 1.21 12.73
N ALA A 105 -3.25 0.48 12.39
CA ALA A 105 -3.36 -0.24 11.12
C ALA A 105 -3.36 0.72 9.92
N GLU A 106 -4.05 1.85 10.02
CA GLU A 106 -4.07 2.93 9.02
C GLU A 106 -2.67 3.51 8.81
N LYS A 107 -1.99 3.88 9.90
CA LYS A 107 -0.62 4.40 9.84
C LYS A 107 0.34 3.40 9.18
N ASN A 108 0.22 2.12 9.53
CA ASN A 108 1.03 1.06 8.92
C ASN A 108 0.75 0.89 7.42
N LEU A 109 -0.50 1.02 7.00
CA LEU A 109 -0.86 0.99 5.58
C LEU A 109 -0.28 2.19 4.83
N GLU A 110 -0.36 3.39 5.39
CA GLU A 110 0.21 4.60 4.79
C GLU A 110 1.73 4.52 4.67
N THR A 111 2.42 4.05 5.72
CA THR A 111 3.88 3.81 5.63
C THR A 111 4.21 2.80 4.53
N ALA A 112 3.46 1.70 4.41
CA ALA A 112 3.71 0.69 3.38
C ALA A 112 3.47 1.24 1.95
N LYS A 113 2.47 2.12 1.76
CA LYS A 113 2.21 2.80 0.49
C LYS A 113 3.34 3.77 0.12
N GLU A 114 3.84 4.53 1.09
CA GLU A 114 4.94 5.46 0.85
C GLU A 114 6.23 4.72 0.46
N GLU A 115 6.55 3.62 1.15
CA GLU A 115 7.66 2.76 0.78
C GLU A 115 7.50 2.16 -0.64
N LEU A 116 6.28 1.77 -1.02
CA LEU A 116 6.00 1.31 -2.38
C LEU A 116 6.24 2.41 -3.41
N ARG A 117 5.81 3.64 -3.12
CA ARG A 117 6.04 4.80 -3.99
C ARG A 117 7.53 5.05 -4.20
N LEU A 118 8.33 5.02 -3.14
CA LEU A 118 9.78 5.20 -3.22
C LEU A 118 10.45 4.10 -4.06
N LYS A 119 10.08 2.83 -3.82
CA LYS A 119 10.61 1.69 -4.59
C LYS A 119 10.25 1.74 -6.08
N ARG A 120 9.05 2.21 -6.42
CA ARG A 120 8.63 2.44 -7.81
C ARG A 120 9.49 3.53 -8.45
N LYS A 121 9.62 4.69 -7.81
CA LYS A 121 10.47 5.79 -8.28
C LYS A 121 11.92 5.36 -8.55
N GLU A 122 12.48 4.51 -7.69
CA GLU A 122 13.81 3.94 -7.90
C GLU A 122 13.90 3.01 -9.10
N THR A 123 12.84 2.24 -9.37
CA THR A 123 12.74 1.33 -10.51
C THR A 123 12.58 2.12 -11.80
N ASP A 124 11.68 3.11 -11.82
CA ASP A 124 11.44 3.99 -12.97
C ASP A 124 12.73 4.72 -13.39
N LYS A 125 13.53 5.20 -12.41
CA LYS A 125 14.83 5.81 -12.69
C LYS A 125 15.78 4.85 -13.42
N LEU A 126 15.82 3.57 -13.02
CA LEU A 126 16.68 2.58 -13.68
C LEU A 126 16.13 2.17 -15.06
N GLU A 127 14.82 2.19 -15.25
CA GLU A 127 14.19 1.95 -16.56
C GLU A 127 14.54 3.04 -17.55
N ILE A 128 14.44 4.32 -17.14
CA ILE A 128 14.85 5.46 -17.96
C ILE A 128 16.34 5.34 -18.33
N HIS A 129 17.21 5.06 -17.35
CA HIS A 129 18.63 4.88 -17.63
C HIS A 129 18.91 3.71 -18.59
N LYS A 130 18.17 2.60 -18.47
CA LYS A 130 18.29 1.46 -19.40
C LYS A 130 17.92 1.88 -20.82
N GLU A 131 16.85 2.64 -21.00
CA GLU A 131 16.43 3.14 -22.32
C GLU A 131 17.48 4.08 -22.93
N GLU A 132 18.02 5.01 -22.14
CA GLU A 132 19.08 5.92 -22.58
C GLU A 132 20.36 5.17 -22.96
N TRP A 133 20.77 4.20 -22.13
CA TRP A 133 21.94 3.37 -22.41
C TRP A 133 21.77 2.58 -23.71
N LEU A 134 20.62 1.95 -23.92
CA LEU A 134 20.33 1.22 -25.16
C LEU A 134 20.36 2.14 -26.38
N LYS A 135 19.93 3.40 -26.24
CA LYS A 135 20.00 4.39 -27.32
C LYS A 135 21.43 4.77 -27.66
N VAL A 136 22.29 4.95 -26.66
CA VAL A 136 23.72 5.23 -26.87
C VAL A 136 24.42 4.04 -27.49
N GLU A 137 24.21 2.84 -26.96
CA GLU A 137 24.86 1.62 -27.44
C GLU A 137 24.47 1.29 -28.90
N LYS A 138 23.21 1.51 -29.28
CA LYS A 138 22.77 1.41 -30.68
C LYS A 138 23.49 2.40 -31.60
N LYS A 139 23.68 3.64 -31.15
CA LYS A 139 24.43 4.66 -31.92
C LYS A 139 25.89 4.28 -32.09
N GLU A 140 26.52 3.77 -31.03
CA GLU A 140 27.92 3.31 -31.08
C GLU A 140 28.11 2.10 -31.99
N LEU A 141 27.18 1.13 -31.96
CA LEU A 141 27.18 0.00 -32.88
C LEU A 141 27.05 0.47 -34.33
N ALA A 142 26.09 1.34 -34.62
CA ALA A 142 25.91 1.89 -35.97
C ALA A 142 27.16 2.65 -36.45
N ARG A 143 27.82 3.41 -35.56
CA ARG A 143 29.08 4.09 -35.88
C ARG A 143 30.20 3.10 -36.22
N LYS A 144 30.37 2.04 -35.42
CA LYS A 144 31.38 0.99 -35.67
C LYS A 144 31.10 0.25 -36.97
N GLU A 145 29.84 -0.09 -37.24
CA GLU A 145 29.43 -0.73 -38.50
C GLU A 145 29.72 0.19 -39.70
N GLY A 146 29.46 1.49 -39.58
CA GLY A 146 29.80 2.47 -40.61
C GLY A 146 31.30 2.54 -40.89
N ILE A 147 32.13 2.63 -39.86
CA ILE A 147 33.60 2.63 -40.01
C ILE A 147 34.07 1.35 -40.72
N VAL A 148 33.57 0.19 -40.30
CA VAL A 148 33.94 -1.10 -40.93
C VAL A 148 33.47 -1.15 -42.39
N GLN A 149 32.29 -0.63 -42.71
CA GLN A 149 31.80 -0.55 -44.08
C GLN A 149 32.67 0.35 -44.96
N ASP A 150 33.09 1.51 -44.45
CA ASP A 150 33.96 2.43 -45.17
C ASP A 150 35.36 1.83 -45.40
N GLU A 151 35.94 1.17 -44.38
CA GLU A 151 37.23 0.47 -44.50
C GLU A 151 37.16 -0.67 -45.53
N VAL A 152 36.09 -1.48 -45.50
CA VAL A 152 35.85 -2.54 -46.48
C VAL A 152 35.65 -1.93 -47.88
N GLY A 153 34.91 -0.84 -48.00
CA GLY A 153 34.72 -0.12 -49.26
C GLY A 153 36.04 0.39 -49.85
N GLN A 154 36.88 1.01 -49.01
CA GLN A 154 38.19 1.51 -49.41
C GLN A 154 39.13 0.38 -49.84
N THR A 155 39.21 -0.71 -49.09
CA THR A 155 40.06 -1.87 -49.45
C THR A 155 39.63 -2.52 -50.76
N ILE A 156 38.32 -2.64 -51.01
CA ILE A 156 37.78 -3.13 -52.28
C ILE A 156 38.18 -2.19 -53.42
N TYR A 157 38.00 -0.88 -53.24
CA TYR A 157 38.35 0.13 -54.23
C TYR A 157 39.85 0.11 -54.58
N GLU A 158 40.72 0.08 -53.57
CA GLU A 158 42.18 0.00 -53.74
C GLU A 158 42.60 -1.28 -54.48
N SER A 159 41.97 -2.41 -54.15
CA SER A 159 42.20 -3.69 -54.82
C SER A 159 41.81 -3.64 -56.31
N GLN A 160 40.66 -3.04 -56.64
CA GLN A 160 40.23 -2.85 -58.03
C GLN A 160 41.14 -1.91 -58.81
N LYS A 161 41.59 -0.81 -58.19
CA LYS A 161 42.54 0.15 -58.79
C LYS A 161 43.88 -0.52 -59.13
N ARG A 162 44.42 -1.34 -58.21
CA ARG A 162 45.65 -2.11 -58.44
C ARG A 162 45.51 -3.13 -59.58
N LYS A 163 44.35 -3.77 -59.73
CA LYS A 163 44.07 -4.68 -60.86
C LYS A 163 44.00 -3.96 -62.20
N ARG A 164 43.45 -2.75 -62.25
CA ARG A 164 43.32 -1.95 -63.47
C ARG A 164 44.65 -1.36 -63.95
N GLY A 165 45.56 -0.98 -63.05
CA GLY A 165 46.89 -0.45 -63.39
C GLY A 165 47.96 -1.51 -63.76
N LYS A 166 47.61 -2.80 -63.74
CA LYS A 166 48.47 -3.91 -64.19
C LYS A 166 48.14 -4.41 -65.61
N LYS A 167 47.32 -3.66 -66.35
CA LYS A 167 47.15 -3.78 -67.81
C LYS A 167 47.94 -2.66 -68.48
#